data_AF-A0AA96QJS5-F1
#
_entry.id   AF-A0AA96QJS5-F1
#
_cell.length_a   1.000
_cell.length_b   1.000
_cell.length_c   1.000
_cell.angle_alpha   90.00
_cell.angle_beta   90.00
_cell.angle_gamma   90.00
#
_symmetry.space_group_name_H-M   'P 1'
#
loop_
_entity.id
_entity.type
_entity.pdbx_description
1 polymer ?
#
loop_
_entity_poly.entity_id
_entity_poly.type
_entity_poly.pdbx_seq_one_letter_code
_entity_poly.pdbx_strand_id
1 'polypeptide(L)'
;MRRTAVRRTAVRRTAVVSLVVLGLLLGATGPAAAGWATSGGGAAVARAASMPEIGQPTVARVVDPATGQTTYVVQWSAGPVGTSPVPGYLVRRTIFPGTAQARHETIVSGTCSGVTYEGRSNVYLPSPAETGAQSCTDPEGYAKGEVTYSVTPVLLGWTGPTSPESAVVRP
;
A
#
# COMPACT_ATOMS: atom_id res chain seq x y z
N MET A 1 32.09 18.74 76.74
CA MET A 1 32.78 17.53 76.24
C MET A 1 31.81 16.66 75.45
N ARG A 2 32.18 16.31 74.21
CA ARG A 2 31.73 15.19 73.35
C ARG A 2 30.22 14.92 73.15
N ARG A 3 29.78 15.01 71.88
CA ARG A 3 28.89 14.02 71.21
C ARG A 3 28.87 14.24 69.69
N THR A 4 29.95 13.81 69.03
CA THR A 4 30.08 13.57 67.58
C THR A 4 29.71 12.11 67.30
N ALA A 5 28.44 11.77 67.01
CA ALA A 5 28.07 10.38 66.70
C ALA A 5 26.76 10.15 65.93
N VAL A 6 26.12 11.16 65.32
CA VAL A 6 24.78 10.98 64.72
C VAL A 6 24.76 10.98 63.18
N ARG A 7 25.85 11.39 62.51
CA ARG A 7 25.83 11.62 61.05
C ARG A 7 26.11 10.41 60.16
N ARG A 8 26.50 9.24 60.69
CA ARG A 8 26.98 8.12 59.84
C ARG A 8 25.93 7.04 59.53
N THR A 9 24.80 7.01 60.22
CA THR A 9 23.82 5.92 60.11
C THR A 9 22.70 6.21 59.10
N ALA A 10 22.42 7.47 58.80
CA ALA A 10 21.35 7.87 57.88
C ALA A 10 21.71 7.65 56.39
N VAL A 11 23.00 7.73 56.04
CA VAL A 11 23.46 7.62 54.64
C VAL A 11 23.45 6.17 54.11
N ARG A 12 23.54 5.17 54.99
CA ARG A 12 23.56 3.75 54.58
C ARG A 12 22.18 3.17 54.24
N ARG A 13 21.09 3.75 54.76
CA ARG A 13 19.73 3.22 54.51
C ARG A 13 19.14 3.69 53.18
N THR A 14 19.55 4.85 52.67
CA THR A 14 19.10 5.37 51.37
C THR A 14 19.75 4.66 50.18
N ALA A 15 21.00 4.22 50.30
CA ALA A 15 21.70 3.52 49.21
C ALA A 15 21.10 2.14 48.88
N VAL A 16 20.56 1.43 49.89
CA VAL A 16 20.00 0.08 49.72
C VAL A 16 18.62 0.14 49.06
N VAL A 17 17.80 1.14 49.39
CA VAL A 17 16.47 1.31 48.77
C VAL A 17 16.58 1.68 47.29
N SER A 18 17.55 2.52 46.92
CA SER A 18 17.76 2.88 45.51
C SER A 18 18.20 1.71 44.64
N LEU A 19 18.98 0.76 45.17
CA LEU A 19 19.46 -0.40 44.42
C LEU A 19 18.37 -1.46 44.21
N VAL A 20 17.44 -1.61 45.16
CA VAL A 20 16.29 -2.51 45.03
C VAL A 20 15.26 -1.97 44.02
N VAL A 21 15.02 -0.65 43.99
CA VAL A 21 14.12 -0.03 42.99
C VAL A 21 14.72 -0.08 41.58
N LEU A 22 16.05 0.07 41.44
CA LEU A 22 16.71 -0.04 40.13
C LEU A 22 16.71 -1.50 39.62
N GLY A 23 16.85 -2.49 40.51
CA GLY A 23 16.74 -3.91 40.15
C GLY A 23 15.33 -4.32 39.71
N LEU A 24 14.28 -3.75 40.31
CA LEU A 24 12.88 -3.95 39.89
C LEU A 24 12.55 -3.28 38.56
N LEU A 25 13.25 -2.19 38.19
CA LEU A 25 13.06 -1.51 36.90
C LEU A 25 13.84 -2.14 35.74
N LEU A 26 14.95 -2.84 36.02
CA LEU A 26 15.79 -3.51 35.01
C LEU A 26 15.41 -4.99 34.76
N GLY A 27 14.54 -5.58 35.60
CA GLY A 27 14.08 -6.97 35.44
C GLY A 27 12.91 -7.18 34.48
N ALA A 28 12.36 -6.10 33.91
CA ALA A 28 11.21 -6.14 33.00
C ALA A 28 11.61 -5.91 31.53
N THR A 29 12.72 -6.49 31.08
CA THR A 29 12.95 -6.71 29.64
C THR A 29 12.53 -8.13 29.26
N GLY A 30 11.27 -8.47 29.56
CA GLY A 30 10.59 -9.44 28.70
C GLY A 30 10.53 -8.82 27.30
N PRO A 31 10.64 -9.60 26.20
CA PRO A 31 10.34 -9.05 24.91
C PRO A 31 8.93 -8.48 25.01
N ALA A 32 8.79 -7.16 24.87
CA ALA A 32 7.57 -6.54 24.43
C ALA A 32 7.38 -7.00 22.97
N ALA A 33 7.12 -8.31 22.79
CA ALA A 33 6.50 -8.83 21.61
C ALA A 33 5.24 -8.00 21.50
N ALA A 34 5.20 -7.18 20.45
CA ALA A 34 4.08 -6.33 20.11
C ALA A 34 2.80 -7.17 20.17
N GLY A 35 2.09 -7.10 21.30
CA GLY A 35 0.79 -7.72 21.54
C GLY A 35 -0.33 -7.03 20.75
N TRP A 36 0.01 -6.31 19.68
CA TRP A 36 -0.91 -5.80 18.68
C TRP A 36 -1.17 -6.82 17.57
N ALA A 37 -0.66 -8.05 17.70
CA ALA A 37 -1.28 -9.19 17.05
C ALA A 37 -2.63 -9.44 17.75
N THR A 38 -3.63 -8.59 17.46
CA THR A 38 -5.02 -8.91 17.74
C THR A 38 -5.28 -10.27 17.12
N SER A 39 -5.55 -11.28 17.95
CA SER A 39 -5.95 -12.63 17.57
C SER A 39 -7.36 -12.69 16.95
N GLY A 40 -7.80 -11.59 16.35
CA GLY A 40 -8.87 -11.56 15.37
C GLY A 40 -8.23 -11.19 14.05
N GLY A 41 -8.43 -12.03 13.03
CA GLY A 41 -8.47 -11.50 11.67
C GLY A 41 -9.49 -10.37 11.68
N GLY A 42 -9.03 -9.13 11.83
CA GLY A 42 -9.91 -7.99 12.06
C GLY A 42 -10.85 -7.79 10.89
N ALA A 43 -11.89 -6.96 11.06
CA ALA A 43 -12.77 -6.54 9.96
C ALA A 43 -11.99 -6.09 8.72
N ALA A 44 -10.78 -5.58 8.92
CA ALA A 44 -9.77 -5.32 7.92
C ALA A 44 -9.42 -6.50 7.01
N VAL A 45 -9.00 -7.61 7.62
CA VAL A 45 -8.58 -8.82 6.92
C VAL A 45 -9.79 -9.49 6.26
N ALA A 46 -10.95 -9.50 6.94
CA ALA A 46 -12.18 -10.05 6.39
C ALA A 46 -12.70 -9.27 5.17
N ARG A 47 -12.58 -7.93 5.16
CA ARG A 47 -12.98 -7.11 4.02
C ARG A 47 -11.97 -7.17 2.87
N ALA A 48 -10.68 -7.21 3.16
CA ALA A 48 -9.66 -7.46 2.13
C ALA A 48 -9.87 -8.81 1.42
N ALA A 49 -10.23 -9.86 2.17
CA ALA A 49 -10.54 -11.18 1.60
C ALA A 49 -11.81 -11.21 0.74
N SER A 50 -12.72 -10.23 0.90
CA SER A 50 -13.91 -10.11 0.06
C SER A 50 -13.68 -9.32 -1.23
N MET A 51 -12.51 -8.71 -1.41
CA MET A 51 -12.19 -7.97 -2.62
C MET A 51 -11.89 -8.92 -3.77
N PRO A 52 -12.34 -8.62 -5.00
CA PRO A 52 -12.14 -9.50 -6.14
C PRO A 52 -10.66 -9.57 -6.48
N GLU A 53 -10.16 -10.78 -6.70
CA GLU A 53 -8.88 -10.94 -7.37
C GLU A 53 -9.00 -10.45 -8.82
N ILE A 54 -8.02 -9.65 -9.24
CA ILE A 54 -7.95 -9.12 -10.60
C ILE A 54 -6.98 -10.00 -11.39
N GLY A 55 -7.45 -10.47 -12.55
CA GLY A 55 -6.59 -11.19 -13.50
C GLY A 55 -5.45 -10.31 -14.03
N GLN A 56 -4.53 -10.92 -14.76
CA GLN A 56 -3.45 -10.17 -15.42
C GLN A 56 -4.05 -9.15 -16.41
N PRO A 57 -3.72 -7.85 -16.31
CA PRO A 57 -4.21 -6.85 -17.24
C PRO A 57 -3.61 -7.05 -18.63
N THR A 58 -4.40 -6.74 -19.66
CA THR A 58 -3.96 -6.67 -21.05
C THR A 58 -3.68 -5.23 -21.43
N VAL A 59 -2.74 -5.04 -22.36
CA VAL A 59 -2.32 -3.70 -22.79
C VAL A 59 -2.33 -3.64 -24.31
N ALA A 60 -3.07 -2.69 -24.85
CA ALA A 60 -3.14 -2.42 -26.27
C ALA A 60 -2.50 -1.07 -26.61
N ARG A 61 -1.79 -1.02 -27.74
CA ARG A 61 -1.28 0.23 -28.32
C ARG A 61 -2.36 0.82 -29.23
N VAL A 62 -2.75 2.05 -28.99
CA VAL A 62 -3.69 2.80 -29.84
C VAL A 62 -3.00 4.06 -30.36
N VAL A 63 -3.14 4.33 -31.65
CA VAL A 63 -2.66 5.55 -32.28
C VAL A 63 -3.86 6.41 -32.61
N ASP A 64 -3.88 7.64 -32.08
CA ASP A 64 -4.89 8.62 -32.44
C ASP A 64 -4.65 9.07 -33.89
N PRO A 65 -5.60 8.87 -34.82
CA PRO A 65 -5.42 9.21 -36.22
C PRO A 65 -5.35 10.73 -36.47
N ALA A 66 -5.87 11.57 -35.57
CA ALA A 66 -5.86 13.02 -35.72
C ALA A 66 -4.53 13.65 -35.25
N THR A 67 -3.93 13.10 -34.20
CA THR A 67 -2.71 13.65 -33.58
C THR A 67 -1.45 12.84 -33.85
N GLY A 68 -1.60 11.59 -34.30
CA GLY A 68 -0.50 10.61 -34.38
C GLY A 68 0.01 10.15 -33.02
N GLN A 69 -0.59 10.61 -31.92
CA GLN A 69 -0.14 10.29 -30.57
C GLN A 69 -0.44 8.82 -30.26
N THR A 70 0.58 8.09 -29.79
CA THR A 70 0.42 6.72 -29.31
C THR A 70 0.09 6.72 -27.83
N THR A 71 -0.99 6.02 -27.46
CA THR A 71 -1.47 5.84 -26.10
C THR A 71 -1.58 4.34 -25.79
N TYR A 72 -1.21 3.94 -24.58
CA TYR A 72 -1.50 2.59 -24.11
C TYR A 72 -2.88 2.53 -23.45
N VAL A 73 -3.68 1.54 -23.84
CA VAL A 73 -4.97 1.21 -23.22
C VAL A 73 -4.76 -0.03 -22.36
N VAL A 74 -4.90 0.13 -21.05
CA VAL A 74 -4.79 -0.95 -20.08
C VAL A 74 -6.19 -1.46 -19.80
N GLN A 75 -6.41 -2.76 -19.92
CA GLN A 75 -7.71 -3.39 -19.68
C GLN A 75 -7.59 -4.52 -18.67
N TRP A 76 -8.60 -4.69 -17.82
CA TRP A 76 -8.66 -5.78 -16.84
C TRP A 76 -10.09 -6.21 -16.58
N SER A 77 -10.26 -7.43 -16.09
CA SER A 77 -11.55 -7.91 -15.62
C SER A 77 -11.86 -7.36 -14.23
N ALA A 78 -13.09 -6.88 -14.06
CA ALA A 78 -13.64 -6.43 -12.79
C ALA A 78 -14.70 -7.42 -12.32
N GLY A 79 -14.39 -8.13 -11.23
CA GLY A 79 -15.38 -8.95 -10.52
C GLY A 79 -16.27 -8.08 -9.62
N PRO A 80 -17.56 -8.45 -9.43
CA PRO A 80 -18.40 -7.80 -8.43
C PRO A 80 -17.85 -8.06 -7.02
N VAL A 81 -17.95 -7.07 -6.12
CA VAL A 81 -17.69 -7.25 -4.68
C VAL A 81 -19.02 -7.60 -4.01
N GLY A 82 -19.45 -8.85 -4.12
CA GLY A 82 -20.78 -9.26 -3.63
C GLY A 82 -21.92 -8.42 -4.25
N THR A 83 -22.77 -7.82 -3.43
CA THR A 83 -23.85 -6.90 -3.84
C THR A 83 -23.46 -5.41 -3.77
N SER A 84 -22.20 -5.12 -3.43
CA SER A 84 -21.70 -3.78 -3.12
C SER A 84 -21.15 -3.04 -4.34
N PRO A 85 -21.06 -1.69 -4.27
CA PRO A 85 -20.64 -0.84 -5.39
C PRO A 85 -19.26 -1.21 -5.94
N VAL A 86 -19.09 -0.92 -7.22
CA VAL A 86 -17.90 -1.23 -8.01
C VAL A 86 -16.65 -0.68 -7.30
N PRO A 87 -15.61 -1.49 -7.08
CA PRO A 87 -14.40 -1.02 -6.43
C PRO A 87 -13.69 -0.02 -7.35
N GLY A 88 -13.03 0.98 -6.77
CA GLY A 88 -12.03 1.77 -7.50
C GLY A 88 -10.78 0.92 -7.76
N TYR A 89 -9.87 1.42 -8.59
CA TYR A 89 -8.65 0.70 -8.97
C TYR A 89 -7.42 1.60 -8.93
N LEU A 90 -6.35 1.15 -8.27
CA LEU A 90 -5.03 1.75 -8.39
C LEU A 90 -4.31 1.09 -9.56
N VAL A 91 -3.99 1.86 -10.59
CA VAL A 91 -3.20 1.39 -11.73
C VAL A 91 -1.78 1.90 -11.58
N ARG A 92 -0.82 0.99 -11.58
CA ARG A 92 0.61 1.30 -11.50
C ARG A 92 1.31 0.90 -12.78
N ARG A 93 2.29 1.71 -13.16
CA ARG A 93 3.21 1.42 -14.26
C ARG A 93 4.55 1.00 -13.68
N THR A 94 5.13 -0.06 -14.20
CA THR A 94 6.49 -0.46 -13.92
C THR A 94 7.33 -0.20 -15.16
N ILE A 95 8.39 0.59 -15.03
CA ILE A 95 9.28 0.97 -16.12
C ILE A 95 10.57 0.17 -16.01
N PHE A 96 11.06 -0.32 -17.15
CA PHE A 96 12.34 -1.00 -17.27
C PHE A 96 13.30 -0.09 -18.05
N PRO A 97 14.05 0.81 -17.37
CA PRO A 97 14.88 1.82 -18.02
C PRO A 97 16.18 1.26 -18.65
N GLY A 98 16.19 -0.01 -19.07
CA GLY A 98 17.39 -0.69 -19.56
C GLY A 98 18.45 -0.96 -18.48
N THR A 99 18.08 -0.86 -17.19
CA THR A 99 18.93 -1.17 -16.04
C THR A 99 18.39 -2.39 -15.28
N ALA A 100 19.20 -2.95 -14.37
CA ALA A 100 18.79 -4.09 -13.55
C ALA A 100 17.67 -3.77 -12.54
N GLN A 101 17.26 -2.50 -12.40
CA GLN A 101 16.23 -2.08 -11.45
C GLN A 101 15.02 -1.54 -12.19
N ALA A 102 13.89 -2.23 -12.02
CA ALA A 102 12.59 -1.73 -12.45
C ALA A 102 12.12 -0.61 -11.51
N ARG A 103 11.45 0.40 -12.05
CA ARG A 103 10.87 1.51 -11.27
C ARG A 103 9.35 1.48 -11.34
N HIS A 104 8.71 1.43 -10.20
CA HIS A 104 7.26 1.64 -10.12
C HIS A 104 6.93 3.13 -10.11
N GLU A 105 6.03 3.54 -10.98
CA GLU A 105 5.53 4.91 -11.10
C GLU A 105 4.01 4.93 -11.01
N THR A 106 3.50 6.01 -10.42
CA THR A 106 2.10 6.36 -10.56
C THR A 106 1.88 7.10 -11.86
N ILE A 107 0.79 6.76 -12.55
CA ILE A 107 0.39 7.42 -13.78
C ILE A 107 -0.24 8.76 -13.41
N VAL A 108 0.22 9.85 -14.02
CA VAL A 108 -0.22 11.23 -13.68
C VAL A 108 -1.01 11.90 -14.81
N SER A 109 -1.20 11.21 -15.93
CA SER A 109 -1.95 11.69 -17.09
C SER A 109 -2.81 10.57 -17.70
N GLY A 110 -3.76 10.92 -18.56
CA GLY A 110 -4.74 9.97 -19.09
C GLY A 110 -5.78 9.55 -18.04
N THR A 111 -6.65 8.59 -18.39
CA THR A 111 -7.71 8.16 -17.47
C THR A 111 -7.20 7.27 -16.35
N CYS A 112 -6.02 6.63 -16.51
CA CYS A 112 -5.41 5.83 -15.44
C CYS A 112 -4.90 6.70 -14.27
N SER A 113 -4.74 8.01 -14.47
CA SER A 113 -4.36 8.94 -13.39
C SER A 113 -5.40 9.02 -12.27
N GLY A 114 -6.65 8.64 -12.56
CA GLY A 114 -7.71 8.55 -11.55
C GLY A 114 -8.02 9.86 -10.83
N VAL A 115 -8.65 9.73 -9.66
CA VAL A 115 -9.00 10.85 -8.78
C VAL A 115 -8.56 10.57 -7.34
N THR A 116 -8.73 11.56 -6.46
CA THR A 116 -8.63 11.29 -5.02
C THR A 116 -9.96 10.71 -4.53
N TYR A 117 -9.92 9.49 -4.00
CA TYR A 117 -11.07 8.77 -3.45
C TYR A 117 -10.74 8.31 -2.02
N GLU A 118 -11.56 8.72 -1.05
CA GLU A 118 -11.38 8.36 0.38
C GLU A 118 -9.95 8.64 0.89
N GLY A 119 -9.38 9.78 0.52
CA GLY A 119 -8.02 10.19 0.92
C GLY A 119 -6.87 9.51 0.16
N ARG A 120 -7.18 8.63 -0.80
CA ARG A 120 -6.17 7.99 -1.67
C ARG A 120 -6.15 8.67 -3.03
N SER A 121 -4.99 9.17 -3.43
CA SER A 121 -4.76 9.72 -4.77
C SER A 121 -4.63 8.62 -5.83
N ASN A 122 -4.97 8.96 -7.06
CA ASN A 122 -4.79 8.13 -8.25
C ASN A 122 -5.62 6.83 -8.26
N VAL A 123 -6.84 6.91 -7.74
CA VAL A 123 -7.82 5.84 -7.81
C VAL A 123 -8.66 6.05 -9.07
N TYR A 124 -8.54 5.15 -10.04
CA TYR A 124 -9.45 5.04 -11.17
C TYR A 124 -10.83 4.59 -10.66
N LEU A 125 -11.86 5.41 -10.88
CA LEU A 125 -13.23 5.07 -10.54
C LEU A 125 -13.97 4.66 -11.81
N PRO A 126 -14.42 3.40 -11.90
CA PRO A 126 -15.14 2.91 -13.06
C PRO A 126 -16.51 3.59 -13.20
N SER A 127 -16.96 3.79 -14.44
CA SER A 127 -18.32 4.28 -14.69
C SER A 127 -19.32 3.20 -14.26
N PRO A 128 -20.41 3.54 -13.54
CA PRO A 128 -21.35 2.57 -12.96
C PRO A 128 -22.11 1.70 -13.98
N ALA A 129 -21.96 1.96 -15.29
CA ALA A 129 -22.51 1.15 -16.37
C ALA A 129 -21.61 -0.05 -16.77
N GLU A 130 -20.35 -0.10 -16.32
CA GLU A 130 -19.37 -1.10 -16.77
C GLU A 130 -19.25 -2.25 -15.77
N THR A 131 -20.12 -3.25 -15.91
CA THR A 131 -19.92 -4.54 -15.25
C THR A 131 -19.07 -5.45 -16.14
N GLY A 132 -17.91 -5.89 -15.68
CA GLY A 132 -17.15 -6.99 -16.28
C GLY A 132 -15.74 -6.64 -16.74
N ALA A 133 -15.57 -5.66 -17.62
CA ALA A 133 -14.26 -5.22 -18.10
C ALA A 133 -14.08 -3.73 -17.85
N GLN A 134 -12.90 -3.36 -17.37
CA GLN A 134 -12.49 -1.98 -17.10
C GLN A 134 -11.33 -1.62 -18.00
N SER A 135 -11.25 -0.34 -18.36
CA SER A 135 -10.14 0.15 -19.16
C SER A 135 -9.73 1.56 -18.76
N CYS A 136 -8.44 1.84 -18.86
CA CYS A 136 -7.93 3.19 -18.71
C CYS A 136 -6.78 3.46 -19.69
N THR A 137 -6.46 4.74 -19.90
CA THR A 137 -5.45 5.19 -20.84
C THR A 137 -4.23 5.77 -20.13
N ASP A 138 -3.04 5.41 -20.63
CA ASP A 138 -1.74 5.97 -20.26
C ASP A 138 -1.05 6.55 -21.50
N PRO A 139 -1.12 7.88 -21.73
CA PRO A 139 -0.50 8.53 -22.88
C PRO A 139 1.02 8.69 -22.74
N GLU A 140 1.57 8.53 -21.53
CA GLU A 140 3.00 8.68 -21.27
C GLU A 140 3.77 7.37 -21.42
N GLY A 141 3.12 6.23 -21.18
CA GLY A 141 3.79 4.94 -21.11
C GLY A 141 4.60 4.63 -22.38
N TYR A 142 4.13 5.04 -23.55
CA TYR A 142 4.86 4.87 -24.82
C TYR A 142 6.23 5.55 -24.82
N ALA A 143 6.33 6.74 -24.24
CA ALA A 143 7.58 7.49 -24.16
C ALA A 143 8.54 6.97 -23.08
N LYS A 144 8.10 6.05 -22.21
CA LYS A 144 8.91 5.49 -21.10
C LYS A 144 9.73 4.26 -21.50
N GLY A 145 9.58 3.75 -22.72
CA GLY A 145 10.28 2.56 -23.19
C GLY A 145 9.53 1.28 -22.83
N GLU A 146 10.22 0.32 -22.23
CA GLU A 146 9.61 -0.95 -21.81
C GLU A 146 8.81 -0.76 -20.52
N VAL A 147 7.52 -1.10 -20.56
CA VAL A 147 6.62 -0.94 -19.41
C VAL A 147 5.72 -2.16 -19.19
N THR A 148 5.36 -2.41 -17.94
CA THR A 148 4.28 -3.31 -17.52
C THR A 148 3.30 -2.57 -16.62
N TYR A 149 2.11 -3.13 -16.42
CA TYR A 149 1.08 -2.55 -15.58
C TYR A 149 0.54 -3.57 -14.57
N SER A 150 0.19 -3.08 -13.39
CA SER A 150 -0.55 -3.84 -12.38
C SER A 150 -1.73 -3.03 -11.87
N VAL A 151 -2.77 -3.76 -11.43
CA VAL A 151 -4.04 -3.19 -10.98
C VAL A 151 -4.34 -3.69 -9.58
N THR A 152 -4.74 -2.80 -8.68
CA THR A 152 -5.12 -3.16 -7.31
C THR A 152 -6.50 -2.59 -6.98
N PRO A 153 -7.50 -3.40 -6.58
CA PRO A 153 -8.82 -2.90 -6.25
C PRO A 153 -8.80 -2.13 -4.92
N VAL A 154 -9.64 -1.10 -4.83
CA VAL A 154 -9.80 -0.23 -3.66
C VAL A 154 -11.29 -0.06 -3.35
N LEU A 155 -11.69 -0.27 -2.10
CA LEU A 155 -13.08 -0.10 -1.66
C LEU A 155 -13.10 0.48 -0.25
N LEU A 156 -13.72 1.66 -0.07
CA LEU A 156 -13.92 2.28 1.26
C LEU A 156 -12.65 2.30 2.14
N GLY A 157 -11.53 2.72 1.54
CA GLY A 157 -10.22 2.78 2.21
C GLY A 157 -9.44 1.47 2.28
N TRP A 158 -10.04 0.33 1.93
CA TRP A 158 -9.38 -0.97 1.84
C TRP A 158 -8.69 -1.16 0.49
N THR A 159 -7.57 -1.87 0.49
CA THR A 159 -6.81 -2.21 -0.72
C THR A 159 -6.75 -3.73 -0.80
N GLY A 160 -7.19 -4.29 -1.92
CA GLY A 160 -7.19 -5.72 -2.17
C GLY A 160 -5.85 -6.22 -2.72
N PRO A 161 -5.79 -7.46 -3.21
CA PRO A 161 -4.58 -8.01 -3.80
C PRO A 161 -4.25 -7.30 -5.13
N THR A 162 -2.96 -7.03 -5.35
CA THR A 162 -2.44 -6.53 -6.63
C THR A 162 -2.44 -7.67 -7.65
N SER A 163 -2.89 -7.39 -8.87
CA SER A 163 -2.83 -8.34 -10.00
C SER A 163 -1.39 -8.74 -10.32
N PRO A 164 -1.18 -9.86 -11.04
CA PRO A 164 0.05 -10.06 -11.81
C PRO A 164 0.31 -8.87 -12.75
N GLU A 165 1.57 -8.60 -13.06
CA GLU A 165 1.96 -7.58 -14.03
C GLU A 165 1.55 -8.01 -15.45
N SER A 166 1.15 -7.07 -16.30
CA SER A 166 0.89 -7.30 -17.72
C SER A 166 2.11 -7.88 -18.45
N ALA A 167 1.92 -8.33 -19.69
CA ALA A 167 3.03 -8.51 -20.60
C ALA A 167 3.80 -7.19 -20.79
N VAL A 168 5.12 -7.29 -21.03
CA VAL A 168 5.96 -6.13 -21.34
C VAL A 168 5.51 -5.55 -22.67
N VAL A 169 5.17 -4.27 -22.70
CA VAL A 169 4.92 -3.51 -23.93
C VAL A 169 6.07 -2.56 -24.21
N ARG A 170 6.31 -2.34 -25.51
CA ARG A 170 7.45 -1.55 -26.02
C ARG A 170 6.95 -0.51 -27.03
N PRO A 171 7.73 0.54 -27.29
CA PRO A 171 7.41 1.51 -28.33
C PRO A 171 7.37 0.90 -29.74
#